data_AF-A0A482XR55-F1
#
_entry.id   AF-A0A482XR55-F1
#
_cell.length_a   1.000
_cell.length_b   1.000
_cell.length_c   1.000
_cell.angle_alpha   90.00
_cell.angle_beta   90.00
_cell.angle_gamma   90.00
#
_symmetry.space_group_name_H-M   'P 1'
#
loop_
_entity.id
_entity.type
_entity.pdbx_description
1 polymer ?
#
loop_
_entity_poly.entity_id
_entity_poly.type
_entity_poly.pdbx_seq_one_letter_code
_entity_poly.pdbx_strand_id
1 'polypeptide(L)'
;MDEKRGIQAQDASKEKLSEKYKQDPKLSFVIKSIYTVAYGLHNLFKDVCGSNAQGPCPGLFPLNQSLFKNYLMNVSFTYGGDGETVEFDWRGDPPGRYNIMNFQQLANGSYDYIHVGDWNNGSLQLREKLQLGHAPSGRVESVCSRPCKPGTRKSLQSGGQEKKCCWVCVPCDRHEIIVDEFTCKPCALGYWPNFNKTECAQIAVEFTKWTDTEALVSMGVSCLGFASTGLAAVVFIRHNNTPVVKSSTRELSYLILVGMALSHAATFPILAKPSPVSCLLARLLPGLSFAMIYASLLTKTNRIARILAGSKKRFPKRKPRFMSATAQVV
;
A
#
# COMPACT_ATOMS: atom_id res chain seq x y z
N MET A 1 -72.16 6.47 -81.61
CA MET A 1 -72.63 6.06 -80.28
C MET A 1 -72.43 4.57 -80.28
N ASP A 2 -71.20 4.17 -79.99
CA ASP A 2 -70.67 2.87 -80.41
C ASP A 2 -69.69 2.33 -79.36
N GLU A 3 -69.88 1.03 -79.13
CA GLU A 3 -68.84 0.02 -78.95
C GLU A 3 -68.09 -0.12 -77.63
N LYS A 4 -68.14 -1.37 -77.14
CA LYS A 4 -67.37 -1.98 -76.07
C LYS A 4 -65.92 -1.51 -76.08
N ARG A 5 -65.43 -0.96 -74.96
CA ARG A 5 -63.99 -0.89 -74.66
C ARG A 5 -63.65 -1.84 -73.53
N GLY A 6 -63.01 -2.95 -73.90
CA GLY A 6 -62.17 -3.71 -72.99
C GLY A 6 -61.04 -2.82 -72.48
N ILE A 7 -60.83 -2.83 -71.17
CA ILE A 7 -59.65 -2.26 -70.57
C ILE A 7 -58.59 -3.36 -70.64
N GLN A 8 -57.76 -3.28 -71.69
CA GLN A 8 -56.54 -4.05 -71.80
C GLN A 8 -55.63 -3.72 -70.63
N ALA A 9 -55.04 -4.76 -70.04
CA ALA A 9 -53.96 -4.67 -69.09
C ALA A 9 -52.82 -3.83 -69.69
N GLN A 10 -52.54 -2.68 -69.09
CA GLN A 10 -51.33 -1.93 -69.36
C GLN A 10 -50.17 -2.60 -68.62
N ASP A 11 -49.28 -3.13 -69.45
CA ASP A 11 -47.94 -3.62 -69.22
C ASP A 11 -47.26 -3.04 -67.96
N ALA A 12 -46.79 -3.95 -67.11
CA ALA A 12 -45.95 -3.61 -65.98
C ALA A 12 -44.59 -3.12 -66.52
N SER A 13 -44.44 -1.80 -66.59
CA SER A 13 -43.15 -1.14 -66.76
C SER A 13 -42.12 -1.81 -65.85
N LYS A 14 -41.15 -2.51 -66.46
CA LYS A 14 -39.96 -3.02 -65.79
C LYS A 14 -39.11 -1.83 -65.35
N GLU A 15 -39.49 -1.20 -64.25
CA GLU A 15 -38.62 -0.28 -63.54
C GLU A 15 -37.39 -1.06 -63.07
N LYS A 16 -36.27 -0.86 -63.76
CA LYS A 16 -34.97 -1.37 -63.36
C LYS A 16 -34.55 -0.58 -62.13
N LEU A 17 -34.83 -1.15 -60.96
CA LEU A 17 -34.52 -0.60 -59.63
C LEU A 17 -33.00 -0.50 -59.33
N SER A 18 -32.13 -0.45 -60.35
CA SER A 18 -30.70 -0.73 -60.20
C SER A 18 -29.83 0.51 -60.01
N GLU A 19 -30.24 1.71 -60.41
CA GLU A 19 -29.31 2.86 -60.44
C GLU A 19 -29.30 3.72 -59.16
N LYS A 20 -30.33 3.65 -58.31
CA LYS A 20 -30.41 4.47 -57.06
C LYS A 20 -31.03 3.76 -55.84
N TYR A 21 -31.27 2.45 -55.90
CA TYR A 21 -31.88 1.75 -54.78
C TYR A 21 -30.87 1.52 -53.65
N LYS A 22 -31.09 2.16 -52.51
CA LYS A 22 -30.39 1.86 -51.25
C LYS A 22 -31.31 0.98 -50.41
N GLN A 23 -30.97 -0.30 -50.28
CA GLN A 23 -31.75 -1.23 -49.48
C GLN A 23 -31.81 -0.75 -48.02
N ASP A 24 -33.01 -0.76 -47.43
CA ASP A 24 -33.19 -0.43 -46.02
C ASP A 24 -32.52 -1.52 -45.16
N PRO A 25 -31.55 -1.17 -44.28
CA PRO A 25 -30.89 -2.15 -43.43
C PRO A 25 -31.84 -2.90 -42.51
N LYS A 26 -33.04 -2.37 -42.25
CA LYS A 26 -34.05 -2.96 -41.36
C LYS A 26 -35.07 -3.84 -42.08
N LEU A 27 -35.04 -3.92 -43.41
CA LEU A 27 -36.01 -4.71 -44.17
C LEU A 27 -35.98 -6.21 -43.79
N SER A 28 -34.79 -6.72 -43.45
CA SER A 28 -34.61 -8.10 -42.95
C SER A 28 -35.45 -8.39 -41.70
N PHE A 29 -35.63 -7.41 -40.79
CA PHE A 29 -36.46 -7.59 -39.60
C PHE A 29 -37.94 -7.73 -39.94
N VAL A 30 -38.44 -6.99 -40.92
CA VAL A 30 -39.85 -7.11 -41.36
C VAL A 30 -40.11 -8.51 -41.90
N ILE A 31 -39.20 -9.02 -42.71
CA ILE A 31 -39.30 -10.38 -43.27
C ILE A 31 -39.25 -11.42 -42.15
N LYS A 32 -38.28 -11.31 -41.24
CA LYS A 32 -38.18 -12.19 -40.05
C LYS A 32 -39.47 -12.18 -39.23
N SER A 33 -40.10 -11.04 -39.00
CA SER A 33 -41.37 -10.93 -38.28
C SER A 33 -42.50 -11.70 -38.98
N ILE A 34 -42.59 -11.62 -40.30
CA ILE A 34 -43.58 -12.39 -41.09
C ILE A 34 -43.31 -13.90 -40.94
N TYR A 35 -42.05 -14.32 -41.04
CA TYR A 35 -41.67 -15.71 -40.82
C TYR A 35 -41.97 -16.18 -39.40
N THR A 36 -41.71 -15.37 -38.37
CA THR A 36 -42.03 -15.70 -36.98
C THR A 36 -43.51 -15.99 -36.81
N VAL A 37 -44.39 -15.16 -37.39
CA VAL A 37 -45.83 -15.40 -37.37
C VAL A 37 -46.19 -16.67 -38.13
N ALA A 38 -45.59 -16.90 -39.31
CA ALA A 38 -45.82 -18.10 -40.11
C ALA A 38 -45.39 -19.39 -39.38
N TYR A 39 -44.20 -19.42 -38.78
CA TYR A 39 -43.71 -20.56 -37.99
C TYR A 39 -44.54 -20.76 -36.71
N GLY A 40 -44.94 -19.68 -36.03
CA GLY A 40 -45.83 -19.77 -34.88
C GLY A 40 -47.19 -20.37 -35.24
N LEU A 41 -47.79 -19.95 -36.36
CA LEU A 41 -49.04 -20.53 -36.87
C LEU A 41 -48.85 -21.97 -37.33
N HIS A 42 -47.73 -22.29 -37.98
CA HIS A 42 -47.43 -23.66 -38.43
C HIS A 42 -47.29 -24.62 -37.25
N ASN A 43 -46.58 -24.23 -36.19
CA ASN A 43 -46.42 -25.04 -34.97
C ASN A 43 -47.76 -25.26 -34.27
N LEU A 44 -48.58 -24.21 -34.13
CA LEU A 44 -49.94 -24.32 -33.59
C LEU A 44 -50.83 -25.24 -34.45
N PHE A 45 -50.78 -25.08 -35.78
CA PHE A 45 -51.54 -25.89 -36.71
C PHE A 45 -51.17 -27.37 -36.62
N LYS A 46 -49.88 -27.68 -36.55
CA LYS A 46 -49.36 -29.04 -36.43
C LYS A 46 -49.85 -29.73 -35.16
N ASP A 47 -49.90 -29.02 -34.05
CA ASP A 47 -50.33 -29.55 -32.75
C ASP A 47 -51.86 -29.70 -32.64
N VAL A 48 -52.64 -28.79 -33.24
CA VAL A 48 -54.12 -28.82 -33.18
C VAL A 48 -54.75 -29.72 -34.26
N CYS A 49 -54.26 -29.64 -35.49
CA CYS A 49 -54.86 -30.31 -36.66
C CYS A 49 -54.13 -31.61 -37.05
N GLY A 50 -52.94 -31.86 -36.50
CA GLY A 50 -52.09 -33.00 -36.83
C GLY A 50 -51.18 -32.75 -38.05
N SER A 51 -50.04 -33.46 -38.10
CA SER A 51 -48.98 -33.21 -39.08
C SER A 51 -49.35 -33.50 -40.55
N ASN A 52 -50.45 -34.23 -40.80
CA ASN A 52 -50.89 -34.65 -42.13
C ASN A 52 -52.12 -33.89 -42.65
N ALA A 53 -52.60 -32.86 -41.93
CA ALA A 53 -53.77 -32.10 -42.34
C ALA A 53 -53.45 -31.17 -43.52
N GLN A 54 -54.20 -31.30 -44.62
CA GLN A 54 -54.12 -30.42 -45.79
C GLN A 54 -55.15 -29.30 -45.64
N GLY A 55 -54.77 -28.25 -44.91
CA GLY A 55 -55.60 -27.04 -44.71
C GLY A 55 -56.19 -26.90 -43.30
N PRO A 56 -56.80 -25.73 -42.99
CA PRO A 56 -57.26 -25.41 -41.65
C PRO A 56 -58.35 -26.38 -41.16
N CYS A 57 -58.15 -26.96 -39.96
CA CYS A 57 -59.15 -27.81 -39.33
C CYS A 57 -60.21 -26.99 -38.56
N PRO A 58 -61.42 -27.52 -38.33
CA PRO A 58 -62.48 -26.83 -37.59
C PRO A 58 -62.06 -26.43 -36.16
N GLY A 59 -61.17 -27.21 -35.53
CA GLY A 59 -60.67 -26.95 -34.17
C GLY A 59 -59.70 -25.77 -34.05
N LEU A 60 -59.27 -25.17 -35.17
CA LEU A 60 -58.41 -23.98 -35.17
C LEU A 60 -59.22 -22.68 -35.02
N PHE A 61 -60.53 -22.71 -35.31
CA PHE A 61 -61.38 -21.53 -35.30
C PHE A 61 -62.48 -21.61 -34.22
N PRO A 62 -62.65 -20.57 -33.38
CA PRO A 62 -61.89 -19.31 -33.33
C PRO A 62 -60.48 -19.48 -32.72
N LEU A 63 -59.50 -18.73 -33.23
CA LEU A 63 -58.11 -18.80 -32.78
C LEU A 63 -57.98 -18.36 -31.31
N ASN A 64 -57.51 -19.26 -30.44
CA ASN A 64 -57.23 -18.91 -29.05
C ASN A 64 -55.94 -18.06 -28.96
N GLN A 65 -56.09 -16.79 -28.59
CA GLN A 65 -55.00 -15.80 -28.55
C GLN A 65 -53.90 -16.14 -27.53
N SER A 66 -54.26 -16.67 -26.36
CA SER A 66 -53.29 -17.00 -25.31
C SER A 66 -52.45 -18.21 -25.69
N LEU A 67 -53.09 -19.20 -26.32
CA LEU A 67 -52.42 -20.37 -26.86
C LEU A 67 -51.47 -19.96 -28.00
N PHE A 68 -51.95 -19.16 -28.97
CA PHE A 68 -51.12 -18.68 -30.08
C PHE A 68 -49.92 -17.86 -29.59
N LYS A 69 -50.10 -17.02 -28.57
CA LYS A 69 -48.99 -16.27 -27.95
C LYS A 69 -47.90 -17.21 -27.44
N ASN A 70 -48.26 -18.31 -26.77
CA ASN A 70 -47.25 -19.27 -26.28
C ASN A 70 -46.45 -19.90 -27.42
N TYR A 71 -47.10 -20.24 -28.53
CA TYR A 71 -46.40 -20.73 -29.72
C TYR A 71 -45.50 -19.66 -30.35
N LEU A 72 -45.95 -18.41 -30.39
CA LEU A 72 -45.17 -17.29 -30.92
C LEU A 72 -43.92 -17.00 -30.09
N MET A 73 -44.00 -17.13 -28.76
CA MET A 73 -42.88 -16.93 -27.84
C MET A 73 -41.86 -18.08 -27.88
N ASN A 74 -42.24 -19.26 -28.37
CA ASN A 74 -41.39 -20.45 -28.45
C ASN A 74 -41.04 -20.84 -29.90
N VAL A 75 -40.92 -19.84 -30.78
CA VAL A 75 -40.46 -20.04 -32.15
C VAL A 75 -38.93 -20.00 -32.21
N SER A 76 -38.33 -20.98 -32.87
CA SER A 76 -36.92 -20.97 -33.25
C SER A 76 -36.75 -21.43 -34.70
N PHE A 77 -36.08 -20.62 -35.52
CA PHE A 77 -35.75 -20.96 -36.90
C PHE A 77 -34.47 -20.26 -37.36
N THR A 78 -33.81 -20.81 -38.36
CA THR A 78 -32.66 -20.18 -39.01
C THR A 78 -33.11 -19.35 -40.21
N TYR A 79 -32.61 -18.13 -40.32
CA TYR A 79 -32.92 -17.20 -41.41
C TYR A 79 -31.65 -16.76 -42.15
N GLY A 80 -31.69 -16.78 -43.48
CA GLY A 80 -30.59 -16.33 -44.36
C GLY A 80 -29.48 -17.38 -44.57
N GLY A 81 -28.53 -17.06 -45.46
CA GLY A 81 -27.38 -17.93 -45.77
C GLY A 81 -26.32 -17.99 -44.67
N ASP A 82 -26.31 -16.99 -43.78
CA ASP A 82 -25.36 -16.87 -42.67
C ASP A 82 -25.76 -17.69 -41.42
N GLY A 83 -26.87 -18.43 -41.49
CA GLY A 83 -27.32 -19.32 -40.41
C GLY A 83 -27.80 -18.59 -39.16
N GLU A 84 -28.36 -17.39 -39.29
CA GLU A 84 -28.80 -16.60 -38.14
C GLU A 84 -30.04 -17.22 -37.49
N THR A 85 -29.90 -17.72 -36.26
CA THR A 85 -31.04 -18.22 -35.47
C THR A 85 -31.87 -17.06 -34.91
N VAL A 86 -33.16 -17.06 -35.24
CA VAL A 86 -34.18 -16.20 -34.63
C VAL A 86 -34.80 -16.97 -33.47
N GLU A 87 -34.73 -16.40 -32.28
CA GLU A 87 -35.26 -16.93 -31.03
C GLU A 87 -35.68 -15.77 -30.13
N PHE A 88 -36.41 -16.07 -29.06
CA PHE A 88 -36.93 -15.07 -28.12
C PHE A 88 -36.65 -15.46 -26.67
N ASP A 89 -36.39 -14.47 -25.83
CA ASP A 89 -36.32 -14.66 -24.38
C ASP A 89 -37.73 -14.81 -23.76
N TRP A 90 -37.79 -15.02 -22.46
CA TRP A 90 -39.06 -15.15 -21.72
C TRP A 90 -39.95 -13.89 -21.77
N ARG A 91 -39.42 -12.73 -22.15
CA ARG A 91 -40.16 -11.48 -22.38
C ARG A 91 -40.57 -11.29 -23.85
N GLY A 92 -40.08 -12.13 -24.76
CA GLY A 92 -40.33 -12.01 -26.19
C GLY A 92 -39.31 -11.14 -26.92
N ASP A 93 -38.15 -10.88 -26.31
CA ASP A 93 -37.07 -10.09 -26.91
C ASP A 93 -36.06 -11.01 -27.61
N PRO A 94 -35.66 -10.72 -28.87
CA PRO A 94 -34.60 -11.47 -29.52
C PRO A 94 -33.23 -11.16 -28.91
N PRO A 95 -32.25 -12.08 -29.01
CA PRO A 95 -30.91 -11.84 -28.50
C PRO A 95 -30.27 -10.64 -29.22
N GLY A 96 -29.68 -9.73 -28.43
CA GLY A 96 -29.04 -8.56 -28.99
C GLY A 96 -27.82 -8.93 -29.84
N ARG A 97 -27.85 -8.52 -31.11
CA ARG A 97 -26.73 -8.62 -32.05
C ARG A 97 -26.58 -7.27 -32.73
N TYR A 98 -25.38 -6.70 -32.68
CA TYR A 98 -25.14 -5.36 -33.21
C TYR A 98 -23.88 -5.34 -34.06
N ASN A 99 -23.99 -4.63 -35.19
CA ASN A 99 -22.85 -4.25 -35.99
C ASN A 99 -22.31 -2.91 -35.47
N ILE A 100 -21.02 -2.87 -35.20
CA ILE A 100 -20.33 -1.67 -34.74
C ILE A 100 -19.72 -1.00 -35.96
N MET A 101 -20.14 0.24 -36.20
CA MET A 101 -19.71 1.04 -37.33
C MET A 101 -18.89 2.23 -36.82
N ASN A 102 -17.86 2.62 -37.55
CA ASN A 102 -17.08 3.83 -37.29
C ASN A 102 -17.16 4.76 -38.49
N PHE A 103 -17.38 6.05 -38.25
CA PHE A 103 -17.43 7.07 -39.30
C PHE A 103 -16.00 7.54 -39.60
N GLN A 104 -15.48 7.19 -40.77
CA GLN A 104 -14.07 7.35 -41.12
C GLN A 104 -13.91 8.09 -42.45
N GLN A 105 -12.77 8.77 -42.63
CA GLN A 105 -12.41 9.32 -43.93
C GLN A 105 -11.81 8.23 -44.80
N LEU A 106 -12.35 8.06 -46.00
CA LEU A 106 -11.83 7.14 -47.01
C LEU A 106 -10.66 7.79 -47.76
N ALA A 107 -9.85 6.96 -48.42
CA ALA A 107 -8.68 7.43 -49.20
C ALA A 107 -9.03 8.41 -50.33
N ASN A 108 -10.28 8.41 -50.78
CA ASN A 108 -10.83 9.33 -51.79
C ASN A 108 -11.25 10.70 -51.22
N GLY A 109 -11.04 10.95 -49.92
CA GLY A 109 -11.41 12.18 -49.22
C GLY A 109 -12.87 12.25 -48.76
N SER A 110 -13.72 11.30 -49.17
CA SER A 110 -15.12 11.20 -48.71
C SER A 110 -15.22 10.54 -47.32
N TYR A 111 -16.36 10.68 -46.66
CA TYR A 111 -16.62 10.04 -45.37
C TYR A 111 -17.72 9.00 -45.48
N ASP A 112 -17.52 7.85 -44.84
CA ASP A 112 -18.54 6.80 -44.78
C ASP A 112 -18.43 5.99 -43.47
N TYR A 113 -19.49 5.25 -43.16
CA TYR A 113 -19.53 4.32 -42.05
C TYR A 113 -18.88 2.99 -42.44
N ILE A 114 -17.75 2.68 -41.82
CA ILE A 114 -17.02 1.43 -42.02
C ILE A 114 -17.36 0.48 -40.87
N HIS A 115 -17.70 -0.76 -41.20
CA HIS A 115 -17.88 -1.83 -40.21
C HIS A 115 -16.56 -2.13 -39.52
N VAL A 116 -16.53 -2.01 -38.20
CA VAL A 116 -15.33 -2.19 -37.36
C VAL A 116 -15.47 -3.31 -36.35
N GLY A 117 -16.64 -3.94 -36.22
CA GLY A 117 -16.79 -5.04 -35.29
C GLY A 117 -18.22 -5.47 -35.08
N ASP A 118 -18.38 -6.50 -34.27
CA ASP A 118 -19.64 -7.17 -34.01
C ASP A 118 -19.80 -7.37 -32.49
N TRP A 119 -21.02 -7.19 -32.01
CA TRP A 119 -21.40 -7.50 -30.64
C TRP A 119 -22.47 -8.58 -30.66
N ASN A 120 -22.17 -9.73 -30.05
CA ASN A 120 -23.07 -10.87 -29.97
C ASN A 120 -23.22 -11.31 -28.51
N ASN A 121 -24.37 -11.00 -27.90
CA ASN A 121 -24.77 -11.48 -26.57
C ASN A 121 -23.65 -11.43 -25.51
N GLY A 122 -22.98 -10.27 -25.38
CA GLY A 122 -21.90 -10.03 -24.41
C GLY A 122 -20.48 -10.23 -24.95
N SER A 123 -20.29 -10.87 -26.10
CA SER A 123 -18.99 -10.94 -26.78
C SER A 123 -18.81 -9.75 -27.72
N LEU A 124 -17.79 -8.93 -27.46
CA LEU A 124 -17.40 -7.81 -28.32
C LEU A 124 -16.19 -8.23 -29.18
N GLN A 125 -16.36 -8.26 -30.49
CA GLN A 125 -15.28 -8.51 -31.45
C GLN A 125 -15.02 -7.23 -32.24
N LEU A 126 -13.90 -6.56 -31.94
CA LEU A 126 -13.51 -5.33 -32.61
C LEU A 126 -12.32 -5.59 -33.53
N ARG A 127 -12.41 -5.12 -34.78
CA ARG A 127 -11.31 -5.13 -35.76
C ARG A 127 -10.46 -3.88 -35.54
N GLU A 128 -9.14 -4.04 -35.57
CA GLU A 128 -8.19 -3.06 -35.03
C GLU A 128 -8.10 -1.71 -35.77
N LYS A 129 -8.77 -1.54 -36.93
CA LYS A 129 -8.68 -0.30 -37.73
C LYS A 129 -9.77 0.70 -37.38
N LEU A 130 -9.70 1.25 -36.17
CA LEU A 130 -10.48 2.44 -35.80
C LEU A 130 -9.65 3.69 -36.11
N GLN A 131 -10.16 4.56 -36.99
CA GLN A 131 -9.64 5.92 -37.10
C GLN A 131 -10.19 6.74 -35.92
N LEU A 132 -9.38 6.93 -34.88
CA LEU A 132 -9.67 7.83 -33.75
C LEU A 132 -9.01 9.19 -33.98
N GLY A 133 -9.37 9.90 -35.06
CA GLY A 133 -8.91 11.25 -35.34
C GLY A 133 -7.39 11.47 -35.27
N HIS A 134 -6.96 12.71 -35.02
CA HIS A 134 -5.54 13.14 -35.00
C HIS A 134 -4.74 12.68 -33.75
N ALA A 135 -5.17 11.64 -33.03
CA ALA A 135 -4.46 11.17 -31.85
C ALA A 135 -3.24 10.31 -32.26
N PRO A 136 -1.98 10.73 -31.97
CA PRO A 136 -0.77 10.02 -32.41
C PRO A 136 -0.59 8.62 -31.83
N SER A 137 -1.36 8.26 -30.79
CA SER A 137 -1.33 6.94 -30.13
C SER A 137 -2.58 6.08 -30.36
N GLY A 138 -3.56 6.54 -31.16
CA GLY A 138 -4.78 5.78 -31.48
C GLY A 138 -5.70 5.46 -30.30
N ARG A 139 -5.39 5.88 -29.07
CA ARG A 139 -6.20 5.60 -27.87
C ARG A 139 -6.58 6.92 -27.18
N VAL A 140 -7.88 7.22 -27.16
CA VAL A 140 -8.43 8.36 -26.42
C VAL A 140 -8.84 7.86 -25.04
N GLU A 141 -8.16 8.33 -23.99
CA GLU A 141 -8.53 8.03 -22.61
C GLU A 141 -9.37 9.17 -22.03
N SER A 142 -10.64 8.90 -21.73
CA SER A 142 -11.55 9.86 -21.08
C SER A 142 -11.45 9.74 -19.56
N VAL A 143 -10.31 10.13 -18.98
CA VAL A 143 -10.04 10.01 -17.54
C VAL A 143 -9.94 11.39 -16.89
N CYS A 144 -10.67 11.60 -15.79
CA CYS A 144 -10.68 12.86 -15.04
C CYS A 144 -9.38 13.07 -14.24
N SER A 145 -8.99 12.05 -13.48
CA SER A 145 -7.81 12.05 -12.63
C SER A 145 -6.93 10.86 -12.91
N ARG A 146 -5.62 11.09 -13.08
CA ARG A 146 -4.65 10.01 -13.29
C ARG A 146 -4.39 9.24 -11.99
N PRO A 147 -3.89 7.99 -12.07
CA PRO A 147 -3.43 7.25 -10.91
C PRO A 147 -2.38 8.06 -10.11
N CYS A 148 -2.52 8.04 -8.79
CA CYS A 148 -1.65 8.78 -7.88
C CYS A 148 -0.28 8.10 -7.75
N LYS A 149 0.76 8.90 -7.47
CA LYS A 149 2.11 8.38 -7.21
C LYS A 149 2.19 7.75 -5.81
N PRO A 150 3.13 6.81 -5.57
CA PRO A 150 3.41 6.31 -4.23
C PRO A 150 3.68 7.46 -3.25
N GLY A 151 3.22 7.33 -2.01
CA GLY A 151 3.30 8.38 -0.99
C GLY A 151 2.18 9.44 -1.02
N THR A 152 1.22 9.31 -1.93
CA THR A 152 0.00 10.15 -1.97
C THR A 152 -1.27 9.32 -1.87
N ARG A 153 -2.29 9.87 -1.20
CA ARG A 153 -3.65 9.30 -1.13
C ARG A 153 -4.62 10.07 -2.03
N LYS A 154 -5.67 9.38 -2.48
CA LYS A 154 -6.81 9.97 -3.19
C LYS A 154 -7.68 10.73 -2.19
N SER A 155 -7.99 11.98 -2.53
CA SER A 155 -8.97 12.80 -1.80
C SER A 155 -10.10 13.21 -2.74
N LEU A 156 -11.34 12.94 -2.33
CA LEU A 156 -12.56 13.32 -3.04
C LEU A 156 -13.12 14.67 -2.58
N GLN A 157 -12.48 15.30 -1.59
CA GLN A 157 -13.03 16.42 -0.82
C GLN A 157 -13.04 17.74 -1.61
N SER A 158 -12.13 17.91 -2.57
CA SER A 158 -12.02 19.15 -3.36
C SER A 158 -12.84 19.07 -4.65
N GLY A 159 -14.17 19.01 -4.53
CA GLY A 159 -15.13 18.99 -5.65
C GLY A 159 -15.37 17.62 -6.31
N GLY A 160 -14.73 16.56 -5.82
CA GLY A 160 -14.86 15.18 -6.34
C GLY A 160 -16.04 14.38 -5.79
N GLN A 161 -16.78 14.88 -4.79
CA GLN A 161 -17.95 14.17 -4.25
C GLN A 161 -19.08 14.03 -5.28
N GLU A 162 -19.20 14.98 -6.21
CA GLU A 162 -20.20 14.94 -7.27
C GLU A 162 -19.82 13.95 -8.40
N LYS A 163 -18.52 13.62 -8.53
CA LYS A 163 -18.01 12.71 -9.58
C LYS A 163 -16.98 11.73 -9.00
N LYS A 164 -17.40 10.48 -8.74
CA LYS A 164 -16.57 9.40 -8.16
C LYS A 164 -15.24 9.12 -8.91
N CYS A 165 -15.13 9.48 -10.18
CA CYS A 165 -13.93 9.27 -11.01
C CYS A 165 -12.91 10.42 -10.92
N CYS A 166 -13.23 11.52 -10.23
CA CYS A 166 -12.36 12.68 -10.07
C CYS A 166 -11.82 12.74 -8.64
N TRP A 167 -10.51 12.53 -8.49
CA TRP A 167 -9.81 12.66 -7.21
C TRP A 167 -8.60 13.59 -7.33
N VAL A 168 -8.19 14.15 -6.19
CA VAL A 168 -6.92 14.89 -6.06
C VAL A 168 -5.95 14.03 -5.26
N CYS A 169 -4.71 13.93 -5.73
CA CYS A 169 -3.66 13.23 -5.00
C CYS A 169 -3.08 14.16 -3.91
N VAL A 170 -3.26 13.79 -2.65
CA VAL A 170 -2.78 14.54 -1.49
C VAL A 170 -1.65 13.75 -0.84
N PRO A 171 -0.47 14.36 -0.56
CA PRO A 171 0.63 13.66 0.10
C PRO A 171 0.25 13.25 1.53
N CYS A 172 0.64 12.05 1.95
CA CYS A 172 0.58 11.64 3.35
C CYS A 172 1.66 12.34 4.17
N ASP A 173 1.46 12.48 5.48
CA ASP A 173 2.45 13.06 6.37
C ASP A 173 3.73 12.22 6.43
N ARG A 174 4.83 12.85 6.86
CA ARG A 174 6.18 12.23 6.83
C ARG A 174 6.28 10.92 7.62
N HIS A 175 5.47 10.76 8.66
CA HIS A 175 5.46 9.62 9.57
C HIS A 175 4.34 8.62 9.26
N GLU A 176 3.60 8.83 8.17
CA GLU A 176 2.48 8.00 7.76
C GLU A 176 2.81 7.12 6.56
N ILE A 177 2.13 5.99 6.50
CA ILE A 177 2.11 5.06 5.37
C ILE A 177 0.72 5.05 4.72
N ILE A 178 0.67 4.67 3.45
CA ILE A 178 -0.57 4.43 2.72
C ILE A 178 -1.05 3.02 3.08
N VAL A 179 -2.24 2.91 3.67
CA VAL A 179 -2.88 1.61 3.94
C VAL A 179 -3.81 1.26 2.78
N ASP A 180 -4.64 2.22 2.41
CA ASP A 180 -5.57 2.15 1.29
C ASP A 180 -5.37 3.36 0.37
N GLU A 181 -5.87 3.29 -0.85
CA GLU A 181 -5.77 4.40 -1.80
C GLU A 181 -6.34 5.74 -1.26
N PHE A 182 -7.18 5.71 -0.22
CA PHE A 182 -7.85 6.89 0.35
C PHE A 182 -7.32 7.29 1.74
N THR A 183 -6.55 6.43 2.41
CA THR A 183 -6.26 6.58 3.86
C THR A 183 -4.79 6.40 4.15
N CYS A 184 -4.22 7.39 4.84
CA CYS A 184 -2.89 7.33 5.42
C CYS A 184 -3.01 6.96 6.90
N LYS A 185 -2.05 6.22 7.43
CA LYS A 185 -1.98 5.84 8.84
C LYS A 185 -0.58 6.10 9.40
N PRO A 186 -0.44 6.66 10.62
CA PRO A 186 0.86 6.84 11.25
C PRO A 186 1.51 5.50 11.64
N CYS A 187 2.84 5.44 11.53
CA CYS A 187 3.62 4.32 12.06
C CYS A 187 3.62 4.29 13.59
N ALA A 188 3.79 3.10 14.16
CA ALA A 188 3.98 2.94 15.60
C ALA A 188 5.32 3.54 16.07
N LEU A 189 5.42 3.86 17.36
CA LEU A 189 6.65 4.38 17.96
C LEU A 189 7.81 3.39 17.76
N GLY A 190 8.97 3.91 17.36
CA GLY A 190 10.15 3.10 17.01
C GLY A 190 10.18 2.60 15.56
N TYR A 191 9.15 2.91 14.77
CA TYR A 191 9.09 2.62 13.34
C TYR A 191 8.98 3.89 12.51
N TRP A 192 9.48 3.82 11.28
CA TRP A 192 9.51 4.92 10.33
C TRP A 192 9.10 4.44 8.93
N PRO A 193 8.34 5.23 8.14
CA PRO A 193 7.96 4.82 6.80
C PRO A 193 9.17 4.58 5.88
N ASN A 194 9.06 3.58 5.00
CA ASN A 194 10.01 3.38 3.91
C ASN A 194 9.90 4.53 2.87
N PHE A 195 10.85 4.57 1.91
CA PHE A 195 10.88 5.61 0.87
C PHE A 195 9.56 5.70 0.07
N ASN A 196 8.91 4.56 -0.17
CA ASN A 196 7.64 4.49 -0.92
C ASN A 196 6.39 4.71 -0.04
N LYS A 197 6.56 4.90 1.28
CA LYS A 197 5.50 4.98 2.29
C LYS A 197 4.47 3.84 2.26
N THR A 198 4.91 2.63 1.94
CA THR A 198 4.06 1.43 1.94
C THR A 198 4.14 0.67 3.25
N GLU A 199 5.30 0.70 3.90
CA GLU A 199 5.57 -0.10 5.09
C GLU A 199 6.33 0.71 6.13
N CYS A 200 6.11 0.36 7.39
CA CYS A 200 6.82 0.91 8.53
C CYS A 200 8.05 0.03 8.82
N ALA A 201 9.24 0.58 8.59
CA ALA A 201 10.52 -0.07 8.91
C ALA A 201 10.96 0.30 10.33
N GLN A 202 11.57 -0.64 11.06
CA GLN A 202 12.08 -0.37 12.39
C GLN A 202 13.29 0.58 12.32
N ILE A 203 13.31 1.60 13.18
CA ILE A 203 14.44 2.54 13.27
C ILE A 203 15.65 1.79 13.84
N ALA A 204 16.76 1.82 13.12
CA ALA A 204 18.00 1.21 13.56
C ALA A 204 18.53 1.93 14.81
N VAL A 205 18.85 1.15 15.85
CA VAL A 205 19.48 1.71 17.06
C VAL A 205 20.93 2.08 16.78
N GLU A 206 21.26 3.34 17.01
CA GLU A 206 22.63 3.82 16.98
C GLU A 206 23.26 3.62 18.35
N PHE A 207 24.45 3.04 18.37
CA PHE A 207 25.27 2.90 19.56
C PHE A 207 26.71 3.19 19.16
N THR A 208 27.48 3.73 20.10
CA THR A 208 28.89 4.01 19.90
C THR A 208 29.64 2.72 19.58
N LYS A 209 30.35 2.69 18.46
CA LYS A 209 31.22 1.59 18.10
C LYS A 209 32.61 1.85 18.67
N TRP A 210 33.33 0.78 18.99
CA TRP A 210 34.73 0.85 19.45
C TRP A 210 35.67 1.53 18.43
N THR A 211 35.26 1.58 17.17
CA THR A 211 35.98 2.21 16.06
C THR A 211 35.72 3.71 15.93
N ASP A 212 34.72 4.25 16.64
CA ASP A 212 34.40 5.67 16.53
C ASP A 212 35.50 6.51 17.19
N THR A 213 35.85 7.64 16.57
CA THR A 213 36.97 8.49 17.01
C THR A 213 36.83 8.91 18.48
N GLU A 214 35.63 9.29 18.90
CA GLU A 214 35.33 9.69 20.28
C GLU A 214 35.54 8.53 21.28
N ALA A 215 35.17 7.31 20.89
CA ALA A 215 35.39 6.13 21.72
C ALA A 215 36.89 5.81 21.84
N LEU A 216 37.64 5.87 20.74
CA LEU A 216 39.08 5.64 20.72
C LEU A 216 39.82 6.63 21.61
N VAL A 217 39.48 7.92 21.55
CA VAL A 217 40.08 8.96 22.40
C VAL A 217 39.79 8.68 23.88
N SER A 218 38.52 8.41 24.22
CA SER A 218 38.11 8.13 25.60
C SER A 218 38.75 6.86 26.18
N MET A 219 38.87 5.81 25.37
CA MET A 219 39.60 4.59 25.71
C MET A 219 41.09 4.85 25.91
N GLY A 220 41.72 5.62 25.02
CA GLY A 220 43.13 5.97 25.12
C GLY A 220 43.46 6.70 26.41
N VAL A 221 42.67 7.72 26.76
CA VAL A 221 42.80 8.46 28.02
C VAL A 221 42.57 7.54 29.22
N SER A 222 41.58 6.64 29.15
CA SER A 222 41.29 5.70 30.23
C SER A 222 42.41 4.68 30.44
N CYS A 223 43.02 4.16 29.36
CA CYS A 223 44.18 3.28 29.43
C CYS A 223 45.40 3.99 30.04
N LEU A 224 45.67 5.24 29.64
CA LEU A 224 46.75 6.05 30.22
C LEU A 224 46.50 6.34 31.71
N GLY A 225 45.25 6.67 32.07
CA GLY A 225 44.83 6.86 33.46
C GLY A 225 44.98 5.58 34.29
N PHE A 226 44.59 4.43 33.75
CA PHE A 226 44.76 3.14 34.41
C PHE A 226 46.24 2.78 34.59
N ALA A 227 47.07 2.98 33.56
CA ALA A 227 48.52 2.73 33.62
C ALA A 227 49.22 3.62 34.64
N SER A 228 48.91 4.93 34.66
CA SER A 228 49.46 5.87 35.64
C SER A 228 49.02 5.54 37.07
N THR A 229 47.76 5.16 37.28
CA THR A 229 47.26 4.70 38.59
C THR A 229 47.97 3.42 39.04
N GLY A 230 48.19 2.49 38.12
CA GLY A 230 48.96 1.26 38.38
C GLY A 230 50.41 1.55 38.76
N LEU A 231 51.09 2.45 38.04
CA LEU A 231 52.44 2.89 38.37
C LEU A 231 52.51 3.52 39.76
N ALA A 232 51.57 4.42 40.09
CA ALA A 232 51.46 5.02 41.41
C ALA A 232 51.25 3.95 42.49
N ALA A 233 50.37 2.97 42.25
CA ALA A 233 50.15 1.86 43.17
C ALA A 233 51.42 1.03 43.41
N VAL A 234 52.18 0.70 42.36
CA VAL A 234 53.45 -0.03 42.48
C VAL A 234 54.45 0.75 43.32
N VAL A 235 54.60 2.06 43.10
CA VAL A 235 55.50 2.91 43.89
C VAL A 235 55.07 2.94 45.36
N PHE A 236 53.76 3.10 45.64
CA PHE A 236 53.20 3.08 46.99
C PHE A 236 53.45 1.75 47.70
N ILE A 237 53.30 0.61 47.00
CA ILE A 237 53.55 -0.72 47.57
C ILE A 237 55.04 -0.94 47.84
N ARG A 238 55.92 -0.54 46.92
CA ARG A 238 57.38 -0.69 47.09
C ARG A 238 57.94 0.18 48.22
N HIS A 239 57.50 1.44 48.30
CA HIS A 239 57.94 2.41 49.30
C HIS A 239 56.99 2.47 50.50
N ASN A 240 56.21 1.43 50.73
CA ASN A 240 55.16 1.43 51.74
C ASN A 240 55.73 1.74 53.13
N ASN A 241 56.97 1.35 53.42
CA ASN A 241 57.64 1.56 54.72
C ASN A 241 58.21 2.97 54.92
N THR A 242 58.14 3.86 53.93
CA THR A 242 58.62 5.24 54.08
C THR A 242 57.78 6.02 55.11
N PRO A 243 58.40 6.91 55.91
CA PRO A 243 57.72 7.63 56.98
C PRO A 243 56.56 8.52 56.47
N VAL A 244 56.64 8.97 55.22
CA VAL A 244 55.57 9.72 54.54
C VAL A 244 54.33 8.85 54.29
N VAL A 245 54.50 7.64 53.77
CA VAL A 245 53.39 6.69 53.53
C VAL A 245 52.91 6.02 54.81
N LYS A 246 53.74 5.97 55.86
CA LYS A 246 53.36 5.42 57.17
C LYS A 246 52.57 6.42 58.02
N SER A 247 52.85 7.72 57.88
CA SER A 247 52.12 8.79 58.59
C SER A 247 50.74 9.05 57.99
N SER A 248 50.63 9.02 56.66
CA SER A 248 49.36 8.95 55.94
C SER A 248 48.80 7.53 56.05
N THR A 249 47.64 7.29 56.65
CA THR A 249 47.08 5.93 56.81
C THR A 249 47.13 5.13 55.50
N ARG A 250 47.91 4.04 55.47
CA ARG A 250 48.16 3.20 54.28
C ARG A 250 46.86 2.74 53.61
N GLU A 251 45.92 2.24 54.41
CA GLU A 251 44.63 1.73 53.96
C GLU A 251 43.81 2.76 53.17
N LEU A 252 43.75 4.01 53.65
CA LEU A 252 42.99 5.08 52.98
C LEU A 252 43.62 5.46 51.62
N SER A 253 44.94 5.43 51.51
CA SER A 253 45.63 5.68 50.25
C SER A 253 45.38 4.56 49.23
N TYR A 254 45.30 3.29 49.67
CA TYR A 254 44.93 2.18 48.79
C TYR A 254 43.46 2.27 48.32
N LEU A 255 42.53 2.68 49.18
CA LEU A 255 41.13 2.90 48.79
C LEU A 255 40.98 3.97 47.71
N ILE A 256 41.76 5.06 47.78
CA ILE A 256 41.77 6.10 46.72
C ILE A 256 42.31 5.53 45.41
N LEU A 257 43.39 4.74 45.44
CA LEU A 257 43.96 4.10 44.25
C LEU A 257 42.99 3.10 43.60
N VAL A 258 42.29 2.30 44.41
CA VAL A 258 41.24 1.38 43.93
C VAL A 258 40.07 2.15 43.32
N GLY A 259 39.64 3.24 43.95
CA GLY A 259 38.63 4.15 43.39
C GLY A 259 39.03 4.69 42.01
N MET A 260 40.24 5.24 41.88
CA MET A 260 40.75 5.76 40.60
C MET A 260 40.85 4.67 39.52
N ALA A 261 41.29 3.46 39.88
CA ALA A 261 41.31 2.33 38.96
C ALA A 261 39.89 1.96 38.47
N LEU A 262 38.90 1.98 39.37
CA LEU A 262 37.50 1.71 39.03
C LEU A 262 36.88 2.82 38.16
N SER A 263 37.24 4.09 38.37
CA SER A 263 36.79 5.17 37.47
C SER A 263 37.30 4.98 36.05
N HIS A 264 38.57 4.61 35.88
CA HIS A 264 39.14 4.38 34.55
C HIS A 264 38.57 3.10 33.92
N ALA A 265 38.29 2.08 34.71
CA ALA A 265 37.63 0.86 34.25
C ALA A 265 36.16 1.10 33.86
N ALA A 266 35.46 2.05 34.49
CA ALA A 266 34.06 2.36 34.21
C ALA A 266 33.82 2.93 32.81
N THR A 267 34.84 3.50 32.16
CA THR A 267 34.72 4.01 30.78
C THR A 267 34.37 2.91 29.77
N PHE A 268 34.91 1.70 29.94
CA PHE A 268 34.68 0.58 29.03
C PHE A 268 33.21 0.10 28.98
N PRO A 269 32.52 -0.18 30.10
CA PRO A 269 31.11 -0.54 30.07
C PRO A 269 30.19 0.59 29.63
N ILE A 270 30.59 1.86 29.79
CA ILE A 270 29.84 3.02 29.26
C ILE A 270 29.89 3.06 27.73
N LEU A 271 31.05 2.75 27.14
CA LEU A 271 31.25 2.73 25.68
C LEU A 271 30.83 1.41 25.03
N ALA A 272 30.67 0.34 25.81
CA ALA A 272 30.28 -0.96 25.30
C ALA A 272 28.85 -0.93 24.74
N LYS A 273 28.57 -1.83 23.79
CA LYS A 273 27.21 -2.04 23.26
C LYS A 273 26.23 -2.23 24.44
N PRO A 274 25.07 -1.55 24.43
CA PRO A 274 24.09 -1.66 25.50
C PRO A 274 23.63 -3.11 25.65
N SER A 275 23.90 -3.68 26.82
CA SER A 275 23.52 -5.01 27.26
C SER A 275 23.14 -4.91 28.74
N PRO A 276 22.35 -5.85 29.28
CA PRO A 276 21.97 -5.81 30.69
C PRO A 276 23.18 -5.69 31.64
N VAL A 277 24.28 -6.35 31.30
CA VAL A 277 25.52 -6.33 32.09
C VAL A 277 26.27 -5.00 31.94
N SER A 278 26.44 -4.50 30.71
CA SER A 278 27.15 -3.22 30.49
C SER A 278 26.38 -2.06 31.11
N CYS A 279 25.05 -2.02 30.99
CA CYS A 279 24.22 -1.00 31.65
C CYS A 279 24.31 -1.06 33.17
N LEU A 280 24.34 -2.25 33.77
CA LEU A 280 24.50 -2.40 35.21
C LEU A 280 25.86 -1.86 35.69
N LEU A 281 26.94 -2.26 35.02
CA LEU A 281 28.30 -1.84 35.35
C LEU A 281 28.50 -0.34 35.13
N ALA A 282 28.00 0.21 34.02
CA ALA A 282 28.05 1.63 33.71
C ALA A 282 27.32 2.48 34.76
N ARG A 283 26.25 1.93 35.38
CA ARG A 283 25.51 2.61 36.44
C ARG A 283 26.19 2.53 37.80
N LEU A 284 26.79 1.39 38.14
CA LEU A 284 27.34 1.13 39.48
C LEU A 284 28.79 1.62 39.66
N LEU A 285 29.66 1.36 38.69
CA LEU A 285 31.11 1.61 38.84
C LEU A 285 31.47 3.08 39.09
N PRO A 286 30.90 4.08 38.37
CA PRO A 286 31.21 5.49 38.64
C PRO A 286 30.81 5.90 40.06
N GLY A 287 29.60 5.49 40.50
CA GLY A 287 29.09 5.81 41.83
C GLY A 287 29.95 5.23 42.95
N LEU A 288 30.32 3.95 42.84
CA LEU A 288 31.21 3.28 43.80
C LEU A 288 32.60 3.91 43.83
N SER A 289 33.15 4.25 42.66
CA SER A 289 34.44 4.93 42.54
C SER A 289 34.44 6.28 43.27
N PHE A 290 33.49 7.16 42.95
CA PHE A 290 33.41 8.48 43.59
C PHE A 290 33.20 8.36 45.09
N ALA A 291 32.32 7.45 45.54
CA ALA A 291 32.10 7.22 46.96
C ALA A 291 33.38 6.82 47.70
N MET A 292 34.17 5.89 47.15
CA MET A 292 35.44 5.47 47.76
C MET A 292 36.48 6.59 47.81
N ILE A 293 36.63 7.35 46.72
CA ILE A 293 37.59 8.46 46.65
C ILE A 293 37.21 9.54 47.66
N TYR A 294 35.97 10.02 47.63
CA TYR A 294 35.53 11.12 48.50
C TYR A 294 35.46 10.71 49.97
N ALA A 295 34.99 9.50 50.30
CA ALA A 295 34.98 9.01 51.69
C ALA A 295 36.39 8.89 52.27
N SER A 296 37.36 8.42 51.47
CA SER A 296 38.75 8.29 51.90
C SER A 296 39.43 9.66 52.06
N LEU A 297 39.18 10.59 51.14
CA LEU A 297 39.67 11.97 51.26
C LEU A 297 39.08 12.67 52.48
N LEU A 298 37.78 12.56 52.71
CA LEU A 298 37.09 13.14 53.87
C LEU A 298 37.62 12.56 55.18
N THR A 299 37.84 11.25 55.25
CA THR A 299 38.43 10.61 56.43
C THR A 299 39.84 11.13 56.69
N LYS A 300 40.64 11.29 55.64
CA LYS A 300 42.02 11.81 55.73
C LYS A 300 42.05 13.26 56.20
N THR A 301 41.19 14.13 55.65
CA THR A 301 41.09 15.54 56.07
C THR A 301 40.55 15.69 57.49
N ASN A 302 39.51 14.95 57.86
CA ASN A 302 38.96 14.96 59.23
C ASN A 302 39.95 14.45 60.27
N ARG A 303 40.78 13.44 59.94
CA ARG A 303 41.85 12.97 60.82
C ARG A 303 42.86 14.08 61.10
N ILE A 304 43.31 14.80 60.06
CA ILE A 304 44.24 15.94 60.20
C ILE A 304 43.60 17.07 61.02
N ALA A 305 42.36 17.42 60.73
CA ALA A 305 41.62 18.46 61.46
C ALA A 305 41.51 18.15 62.96
N ARG A 306 41.23 16.89 63.33
CA ARG A 306 41.20 16.44 64.73
C ARG A 306 42.57 16.55 65.42
N ILE A 307 43.65 16.20 64.73
CA ILE A 307 45.02 16.32 65.28
C ILE A 307 45.35 17.80 65.55
N LEU A 308 45.08 18.69 64.60
CA LEU A 308 45.33 20.13 64.73
C LEU A 308 44.47 20.77 65.83
N ALA A 309 43.19 20.42 65.91
CA ALA A 309 42.28 20.89 66.95
C ALA A 309 42.66 20.35 68.34
N GLY A 310 43.14 19.11 68.41
CA GLY A 310 43.66 18.49 69.64
C GLY A 310 44.96 19.14 70.13
N SER A 311 45.86 19.50 69.21
CA SER A 311 47.14 20.14 69.51
C SER A 311 46.99 21.58 70.03
N LYS A 312 45.93 22.31 69.66
CA LYS A 312 45.66 23.67 70.16
C LYS A 312 44.98 23.70 71.54
N LYS A 313 44.41 22.59 72.02
CA LYS A 313 43.80 22.52 73.36
C LYS A 313 44.84 22.05 74.38
N ARG A 314 45.34 22.98 75.21
CA ARG A 314 46.09 22.69 76.45
C ARG A 314 45.27 21.66 77.27
N PHE A 315 45.76 20.42 77.32
CA PHE A 315 45.22 19.25 78.05
C PHE A 315 43.69 19.21 78.27
N PRO A 316 42.91 18.47 77.46
CA PRO A 316 41.51 18.24 77.77
C PRO A 316 41.38 17.31 79.00
N LYS A 317 40.63 17.73 80.02
CA LYS A 317 40.34 16.94 81.25
C LYS A 317 39.55 15.63 81.00
N ARG A 318 39.22 15.29 79.74
CA ARG A 318 38.57 14.04 79.35
C ARG A 318 39.13 13.57 78.02
N LYS A 319 39.75 12.38 77.99
CA LYS A 319 40.19 11.72 76.75
C LYS A 319 38.96 11.30 75.94
N PRO A 320 38.77 11.76 74.68
CA PRO A 320 37.71 11.23 73.84
C PRO A 320 37.95 9.74 73.58
N ARG A 321 36.89 8.93 73.71
CA ARG A 321 36.91 7.50 73.40
C ARG A 321 37.29 7.32 71.92
N PHE A 322 38.24 6.45 71.62
CA PHE A 322 38.81 6.15 70.29
C PHE A 322 39.93 7.08 69.78
N MET A 323 41.04 7.15 70.52
CA MET A 323 42.33 7.69 70.05
C MET A 323 43.36 6.59 69.71
N SER A 324 42.93 5.33 69.52
CA SER A 324 43.81 4.29 68.96
C SER A 324 43.92 4.47 67.45
N ALA A 325 45.13 4.39 66.90
CA ALA A 325 45.36 4.48 65.46
C ALA A 325 44.57 3.42 64.66
N THR A 326 44.28 2.27 65.27
CA THR A 326 43.46 1.19 64.69
C THR A 326 41.97 1.50 64.68
N ALA A 327 41.45 2.24 65.66
CA ALA A 327 40.04 2.62 65.75
C ALA A 327 39.68 3.87 64.91
N GLN A 328 40.62 4.39 64.12
CA GLN A 328 40.41 5.51 63.20
C GLN A 328 40.26 5.06 61.75
N VAL A 329 40.46 3.76 61.50
CA VAL A 329 40.37 3.13 60.17
C VAL A 329 39.14 2.22 60.06
N VAL A 330 38.67 1.69 61.21
CA VAL A 330 37.38 1.04 61.37
C VAL A 330 36.34 2.05 61.83
#